data_AF-A0A1U9JJZ1-F1
#
_entry.id   AF-A0A1U9JJZ1-F1
#
_cell.length_a   1.000
_cell.length_b   1.000
_cell.length_c   1.000
_cell.angle_alpha   90.00
_cell.angle_beta   90.00
_cell.angle_gamma   90.00
#
_symmetry.space_group_name_H-M   'P 1'
#
loop_
_entity.id
_entity.type
_entity.pdbx_description
1 polymer ?
#
loop_
_entity_poly.entity_id
_entity_poly.type
_entity_poly.pdbx_seq_one_letter_code
_entity_poly.pdbx_strand_id
1 'polypeptide(L)'
;MPSSAEDFLLTAQALLQQPGETVARSAVSRAYYAAYHAALTFANTHGWPDCPYQTGVHEQLTQRFERQGQHYKALAIMLRNLRSARVKADYELAATLNPLDAHTHVQTAQRLLDKLAAAPA
;
A
#
# COMPACT_ATOMS: atom_id res chain seq x y z
N MET A 1 -10.49 -3.42 20.08
CA MET A 1 -9.44 -2.42 19.79
C MET A 1 -9.44 -2.20 18.27
N PRO A 2 -9.38 -0.96 17.77
CA PRO A 2 -9.27 -0.71 16.34
C PRO A 2 -7.90 -1.16 15.80
N SER A 3 -7.86 -1.66 14.57
CA SER A 3 -6.62 -2.08 13.91
C SER A 3 -5.80 -0.89 13.39
N SER A 4 -4.49 -1.04 13.38
CA SER A 4 -3.49 -0.10 12.85
C SER A 4 -3.02 -0.48 11.44
N ALA A 5 -2.26 0.41 10.79
CA ALA A 5 -1.63 0.10 9.50
C ALA A 5 -0.59 -1.03 9.65
N GLU A 6 0.11 -1.05 10.78
CA GLU A 6 1.10 -2.05 11.16
C GLU A 6 0.47 -3.42 11.34
N ASP A 7 -0.74 -3.51 11.91
CA ASP A 7 -1.46 -4.78 12.06
C ASP A 7 -1.76 -5.44 10.70
N PHE A 8 -2.11 -4.64 9.68
CA PHE A 8 -2.28 -5.16 8.32
C PHE A 8 -0.96 -5.69 7.74
N LEU A 9 0.17 -5.04 8.02
CA LEU A 9 1.47 -5.46 7.53
C LEU A 9 1.94 -6.75 8.20
N LEU A 10 1.80 -6.84 9.52
CA LEU A 10 2.09 -8.06 10.28
C LEU A 10 1.23 -9.22 9.80
N THR A 11 -0.06 -8.98 9.53
CA THR A 11 -0.95 -9.98 8.93
C THR A 11 -0.45 -10.41 7.56
N ALA A 12 -0.03 -9.48 6.70
CA ALA A 12 0.51 -9.81 5.38
C ALA A 12 1.76 -10.69 5.46
N GLN A 13 2.68 -10.38 6.38
CA GLN A 13 3.91 -11.13 6.62
C GLN A 13 3.63 -12.54 7.17
N ALA A 14 2.67 -12.65 8.09
CA ALA A 14 2.24 -13.93 8.66
C ALA A 14 1.60 -14.84 7.59
N LEU A 15 0.78 -14.28 6.70
CA LEU A 15 0.19 -15.02 5.59
C LEU A 15 1.26 -15.64 4.70
N LEU A 16 2.34 -14.93 4.38
CA LEU A 16 3.43 -15.46 3.55
C LEU A 16 4.18 -16.65 4.16
N GLN A 17 3.98 -16.97 5.43
CA GLN A 17 4.53 -18.19 6.05
C GLN A 17 3.79 -19.46 5.60
N GLN A 18 2.64 -19.32 4.94
CA GLN A 18 1.86 -20.44 4.41
C GLN A 18 1.96 -20.47 2.89
N PRO A 19 2.11 -21.67 2.27
CA PRO A 19 2.05 -21.79 0.82
C PRO A 19 0.62 -21.62 0.32
N GLY A 20 0.48 -21.20 -0.93
CA GLY A 20 -0.81 -21.15 -1.62
C GLY A 20 -1.06 -19.82 -2.31
N GLU A 21 -1.71 -19.91 -3.46
CA GLU A 21 -1.97 -18.74 -4.30
C GLU A 21 -2.99 -17.79 -3.66
N THR A 22 -4.05 -18.32 -3.05
CA THR A 22 -5.03 -17.54 -2.27
C THR A 22 -4.39 -16.82 -1.08
N VAL A 23 -3.43 -17.47 -0.42
CA VAL A 23 -2.68 -16.88 0.70
C VAL A 23 -1.81 -15.74 0.20
N ALA A 24 -1.09 -15.95 -0.90
CA ALA A 24 -0.25 -14.94 -1.53
C ALA A 24 -1.09 -13.72 -1.98
N ARG A 25 -2.26 -13.93 -2.59
CA ARG A 25 -3.22 -12.86 -2.93
C ARG A 25 -3.65 -12.09 -1.69
N SER A 26 -4.03 -12.81 -0.63
CA SER A 26 -4.48 -12.21 0.62
C SER A 26 -3.38 -11.36 1.27
N ALA A 27 -2.13 -11.82 1.22
CA ALA A 27 -0.96 -11.10 1.71
C ALA A 27 -0.73 -9.80 0.94
N VAL A 28 -0.78 -9.82 -0.40
CA VAL A 28 -0.68 -8.61 -1.24
C VAL A 28 -1.77 -7.60 -0.90
N SER A 29 -3.00 -8.08 -0.72
CA SER A 29 -4.12 -7.23 -0.37
C SER A 29 -3.91 -6.54 0.98
N ARG A 30 -3.47 -7.29 2.02
CA ARG A 30 -3.20 -6.71 3.34
C ARG A 30 -2.01 -5.76 3.32
N ALA A 31 -0.94 -6.07 2.59
CA ALA A 31 0.19 -5.16 2.40
C ALA A 31 -0.20 -3.83 1.77
N TYR A 32 -1.09 -3.86 0.77
CA TYR A 32 -1.64 -2.63 0.20
C TYR A 32 -2.40 -1.80 1.24
N TYR A 33 -3.28 -2.42 2.03
CA TYR A 33 -4.04 -1.69 3.04
C TYR A 33 -3.15 -1.12 4.15
N ALA A 34 -2.09 -1.83 4.55
CA ALA A 34 -1.06 -1.27 5.44
C ALA A 34 -0.48 0.03 4.86
N ALA A 35 0.02 -0.02 3.62
CA ALA A 35 0.60 1.14 2.95
C ALA A 35 -0.42 2.29 2.77
N TYR A 36 -1.66 1.97 2.39
CA TYR A 36 -2.72 2.96 2.22
C TYR A 36 -3.05 3.68 3.54
N HIS A 37 -3.27 2.93 4.63
CA HIS A 37 -3.62 3.53 5.91
C HIS A 37 -2.47 4.36 6.49
N ALA A 38 -1.23 3.87 6.40
CA ALA A 38 -0.05 4.62 6.83
C ALA A 38 0.09 5.92 6.02
N ALA A 39 -0.03 5.86 4.70
CA ALA A 39 0.06 7.02 3.82
C ALA A 39 -1.07 8.02 4.04
N LEU A 40 -2.30 7.55 4.27
CA LEU A 40 -3.46 8.40 4.55
C LEU A 40 -3.27 9.16 5.86
N THR A 41 -2.87 8.45 6.92
CA THR A 41 -2.55 9.07 8.21
C THR A 41 -1.44 10.10 8.05
N PHE A 42 -0.37 9.76 7.36
CA PHE A 42 0.74 10.68 7.08
C PHE A 42 0.24 11.96 6.39
N ALA A 43 -0.47 11.84 5.26
CA ALA A 43 -0.97 12.97 4.51
C ALA A 43 -1.95 13.84 5.32
N ASN A 44 -2.78 13.22 6.17
CA ASN A 44 -3.70 13.95 7.04
C ASN A 44 -2.96 14.71 8.15
N THR A 45 -1.97 14.10 8.79
CA THR A 45 -1.15 14.75 9.84
C THR A 45 -0.39 15.96 9.30
N HIS A 46 0.06 15.92 8.04
CA HIS A 46 0.73 17.05 7.39
C HIS A 46 -0.25 18.09 6.83
N GLY A 47 -1.56 17.92 7.03
CA GLY A 47 -2.58 18.85 6.54
C GLY A 47 -2.65 18.95 5.03
N TRP A 48 -2.21 17.93 4.28
CA TRP A 48 -2.24 17.98 2.83
C TRP A 48 -3.67 17.97 2.33
N PRO A 49 -4.07 18.93 1.47
CA PRO A 49 -5.44 19.02 1.00
C PRO A 49 -5.82 17.79 0.19
N ASP A 50 -7.10 17.43 0.23
CA ASP A 50 -7.63 16.41 -0.67
C ASP A 50 -7.51 16.83 -2.13
N CYS A 51 -7.51 15.85 -3.01
CA CYS A 51 -7.42 16.12 -4.44
C CYS A 51 -8.76 16.66 -4.95
N PRO A 52 -8.80 17.79 -5.69
CA PRO A 52 -10.05 18.38 -6.19
C PRO A 52 -10.69 17.57 -7.33
N TYR A 53 -9.99 16.56 -7.87
CA TYR A 53 -10.51 15.76 -8.97
C TYR A 53 -11.43 14.65 -8.45
N GLN A 54 -12.55 14.44 -9.14
CA GLN A 54 -13.48 13.33 -8.87
C GLN A 54 -12.88 11.99 -9.34
N THR A 55 -11.95 11.44 -8.55
CA THR A 55 -11.37 10.11 -8.76
C THR A 55 -11.67 9.20 -7.56
N GLY A 56 -11.36 7.90 -7.66
CA GLY A 56 -11.52 6.99 -6.52
C GLY A 56 -10.59 7.35 -5.35
N VAL A 57 -11.00 7.07 -4.12
CA VAL A 57 -10.28 7.46 -2.88
C VAL A 57 -8.80 7.04 -2.87
N HIS A 58 -8.48 5.87 -3.43
CA HIS A 58 -7.10 5.37 -3.55
C HIS A 58 -6.24 6.19 -4.52
N GLU A 59 -6.86 6.66 -5.61
CA GLU A 59 -6.19 7.50 -6.60
C GLU A 59 -6.00 8.92 -6.05
N GLN A 60 -7.01 9.45 -5.35
CA GLN A 60 -6.90 10.74 -4.67
C GLN A 60 -5.71 10.77 -3.70
N LEU A 61 -5.52 9.73 -2.87
CA LEU A 61 -4.37 9.66 -1.97
C LEU A 61 -3.02 9.67 -2.72
N THR A 62 -2.91 8.92 -3.80
CA THR A 62 -1.70 8.92 -4.63
C THR A 62 -1.41 10.32 -5.18
N GLN A 63 -2.43 11.00 -5.69
CA GLN A 63 -2.32 12.37 -6.21
C GLN A 63 -1.99 13.40 -5.12
N ARG A 64 -2.44 13.19 -3.87
CA ARG A 64 -2.05 14.04 -2.73
C ARG A 64 -0.53 14.00 -2.52
N PHE A 65 0.09 12.82 -2.61
CA PHE A 65 1.55 12.65 -2.51
C PHE A 65 2.31 13.25 -3.70
N GLU A 66 1.83 13.09 -4.93
CA GLU A 66 2.52 13.61 -6.12
C GLU A 66 2.69 15.14 -6.14
N ARG A 67 1.81 15.84 -5.43
CA ARG A 67 1.81 17.31 -5.33
C ARG A 67 2.85 17.87 -4.35
N GLN A 68 3.46 17.03 -3.52
CA GLN A 68 4.33 17.49 -2.42
C GLN A 68 5.82 17.55 -2.79
N GLY A 69 6.16 17.34 -4.06
CA GLY A 69 7.53 17.41 -4.57
C GLY A 69 8.15 16.04 -4.87
N GLN A 70 9.41 16.05 -5.33
CA GLN A 70 10.03 14.86 -5.92
C GLN A 70 10.21 13.69 -4.94
N HIS A 71 10.48 13.97 -3.67
CA HIS A 71 10.58 12.92 -2.65
C HIS A 71 9.27 12.13 -2.51
N TYR A 72 8.14 12.83 -2.38
CA TYR A 72 6.83 12.22 -2.20
C TYR A 72 6.26 11.62 -3.48
N LYS A 73 6.69 12.08 -4.65
CA LYS A 73 6.39 11.42 -5.94
C LYS A 73 6.92 9.97 -5.98
N ALA A 74 8.09 9.70 -5.41
CA ALA A 74 8.59 8.33 -5.33
C ALA A 74 7.67 7.45 -4.46
N LEU A 75 7.15 7.98 -3.35
CA LEU A 75 6.17 7.28 -2.52
C LEU A 75 4.82 7.09 -3.22
N ALA A 76 4.37 8.07 -4.00
CA ALA A 76 3.19 7.92 -4.84
C ALA A 76 3.34 6.80 -5.88
N ILE A 77 4.51 6.67 -6.52
CA ILE A 77 4.78 5.55 -7.44
C ILE A 77 4.69 4.21 -6.71
N MET A 78 5.26 4.11 -5.49
CA MET A 78 5.15 2.90 -4.68
C MET A 78 3.68 2.58 -4.33
N LEU A 79 2.90 3.57 -3.91
CA LEU A 79 1.46 3.41 -3.64
C LEU A 79 0.69 2.93 -4.86
N ARG A 80 0.95 3.51 -6.03
CA ARG A 80 0.31 3.12 -7.30
C ARG A 80 0.64 1.68 -7.66
N ASN A 81 1.90 1.28 -7.54
CA ASN A 81 2.32 -0.09 -7.84
C ASN A 81 1.67 -1.10 -6.90
N LEU A 82 1.62 -0.80 -5.60
CA LEU A 82 0.92 -1.64 -4.62
C LEU A 82 -0.59 -1.70 -4.90
N ARG A 83 -1.21 -0.59 -5.32
CA ARG A 83 -2.62 -0.57 -5.73
C ARG A 83 -2.87 -1.49 -6.92
N SER A 84 -2.04 -1.41 -7.97
CA SER A 84 -2.16 -2.28 -9.14
C SER A 84 -2.00 -3.75 -8.76
N ALA A 85 -1.03 -4.07 -7.89
CA ALA A 85 -0.84 -5.41 -7.36
C ALA A 85 -2.06 -5.90 -6.57
N ARG A 86 -2.68 -5.04 -5.76
CA ARG A 86 -3.93 -5.33 -5.05
C ARG A 86 -5.08 -5.62 -6.02
N VAL A 87 -5.23 -4.82 -7.08
CA VAL A 87 -6.29 -5.04 -8.08
C VAL A 87 -6.16 -6.43 -8.70
N LYS A 88 -4.95 -6.80 -9.12
CA LYS A 88 -4.65 -8.14 -9.64
C LYS A 88 -4.97 -9.22 -8.60
N ALA A 89 -4.50 -9.03 -7.36
CA ALA A 89 -4.68 -10.00 -6.28
C ALA A 89 -6.15 -10.24 -5.93
N ASP A 90 -6.93 -9.16 -5.80
CA ASP A 90 -8.31 -9.21 -5.29
C ASP A 90 -9.36 -9.54 -6.36
N TYR A 91 -9.15 -9.10 -7.62
CA TYR A 91 -10.20 -9.17 -8.66
C TYR A 91 -9.83 -10.01 -9.88
N GLU A 92 -8.55 -10.18 -10.19
CA GLU A 92 -8.12 -10.88 -11.40
C GLU A 92 -7.81 -12.37 -11.11
N LEU A 93 -8.86 -13.16 -10.85
CA LEU A 93 -8.71 -14.59 -10.52
C LEU A 93 -8.12 -15.43 -11.67
N ALA A 94 -8.30 -15.00 -12.92
CA ALA A 94 -7.71 -15.66 -14.08
C ALA A 94 -6.21 -15.38 -14.25
N ALA A 95 -5.67 -14.35 -13.59
CA ALA A 95 -4.27 -13.99 -13.66
C ALA A 95 -3.47 -14.72 -12.58
N THR A 96 -2.40 -15.42 -12.93
CA THR A 96 -1.55 -16.08 -11.92
C THR A 96 -0.80 -15.05 -11.08
N LEU A 97 -0.85 -15.21 -9.74
CA LEU A 97 -0.03 -14.45 -8.80
C LEU A 97 1.09 -15.35 -8.27
N ASN A 98 2.33 -15.04 -8.63
CA ASN A 98 3.49 -15.80 -8.17
C ASN A 98 3.76 -15.47 -6.68
N PRO A 99 3.96 -16.48 -5.80
CA PRO A 99 4.36 -16.24 -4.41
C PRO A 99 5.60 -15.34 -4.24
N LEU A 100 6.55 -15.38 -5.18
CA LEU A 100 7.72 -14.49 -5.16
C LEU A 100 7.33 -13.02 -5.38
N ASP A 101 6.34 -12.76 -6.24
CA ASP A 101 5.79 -11.41 -6.45
C ASP A 101 5.11 -10.92 -5.17
N ALA A 102 4.40 -11.81 -4.48
CA ALA A 102 3.74 -11.48 -3.21
C ALA A 102 4.74 -11.01 -2.15
N HIS A 103 5.86 -11.72 -1.97
CA HIS A 103 6.94 -11.31 -1.08
C HIS A 103 7.48 -9.93 -1.45
N THR A 104 7.70 -9.68 -2.74
CA THR A 104 8.17 -8.38 -3.24
C THR A 104 7.19 -7.25 -2.90
N HIS A 105 5.89 -7.48 -3.04
CA HIS A 105 4.87 -6.47 -2.71
C HIS A 105 4.76 -6.23 -1.20
N VAL A 106 4.82 -7.27 -0.36
CA VAL A 106 4.83 -7.12 1.10
C VAL A 106 6.08 -6.34 1.56
N GLN A 107 7.26 -6.65 1.02
CA GLN A 107 8.48 -5.89 1.31
C GLN A 107 8.40 -4.43 0.83
N THR A 108 7.77 -4.19 -0.31
CA THR A 108 7.55 -2.82 -0.82
C THR A 108 6.65 -2.02 0.10
N ALA A 109 5.59 -2.63 0.65
CA ALA A 109 4.75 -2.00 1.65
C ALA A 109 5.53 -1.66 2.93
N GLN A 110 6.33 -2.60 3.48
CA GLN A 110 7.20 -2.33 4.62
C GLN A 110 8.12 -1.14 4.37
N ARG A 111 8.84 -1.12 3.24
CA ARG A 111 9.73 -0.02 2.87
C ARG A 111 8.99 1.31 2.74
N LEU A 112 7.73 1.29 2.32
CA LEU A 112 6.91 2.50 2.25
C LEU A 112 6.63 3.03 3.65
N LEU A 113 6.20 2.17 4.58
CA LEU A 113 5.96 2.55 5.97
C LEU A 113 7.25 3.11 6.61
N ASP A 114 8.38 2.44 6.41
CA ASP A 114 9.68 2.90 6.93
C ASP A 114 10.04 4.29 6.39
N LYS A 115 9.80 4.53 5.10
CA LYS A 115 10.04 5.84 4.48
C LYS A 115 9.11 6.93 5.01
N LEU A 116 7.84 6.61 5.26
CA LEU A 116 6.91 7.56 5.87
C LEU A 116 7.32 7.88 7.31
N ALA A 117 7.73 6.89 8.09
CA ALA A 117 8.18 7.08 9.47
C ALA A 117 9.47 7.92 9.56
N ALA A 118 10.34 7.82 8.56
CA ALA A 118 11.59 8.59 8.47
C ALA A 118 11.44 9.94 7.74
N ALA A 119 10.29 10.22 7.12
CA ALA A 119 10.08 11.45 6.39
C ALA A 119 9.94 12.64 7.37
N PRO A 120 10.48 13.81 7.02
CA PRO A 120 10.35 15.00 7.87
C PRO A 120 8.88 15.44 7.96
N ALA A 121 8.51 15.92 9.15
CA ALA A 121 7.21 16.53 9.45
C ALA A 121 6.96 17.83 8.65
#